data_AF-A0A9R0UDK2-F1
#
_entry.id   AF-A0A9R0UDK2-F1
#
_cell.length_a   1.000
_cell.length_b   1.000
_cell.length_c   1.000
_cell.angle_alpha   90.00
_cell.angle_beta   90.00
_cell.angle_gamma   90.00
#
_symmetry.space_group_name_H-M   'P 1'
#
loop_
_entity.id
_entity.type
_entity.pdbx_description
1 polymer ?
#
loop_
_entity_poly.entity_id
_entity_poly.type
_entity_poly.pdbx_seq_one_letter_code
_entity_poly.pdbx_strand_id
1 'polypeptide(L)'
;MRVVDLAGHPDLLDAALDLGDVGGQFIYQGASGRMITGERFLRHWARYFLIALDDDGTPMARALAVPLAYPAPDRTELPDHGWDQAIEWAAQEVMDGRAPNALCALEVVIAPHLRGTGLSAPMLKAVKARAAETGLRKLIVSVRPIGKEAEPAVPMPEYAARRRPDGLSADRWLRTHERLGARVVKVCPFAVTLAGSLADWHDWTGVKLQDGENFVPGGIAPVYASTAYDTATYVEPNVWLEHPM
;
A
#
# COMPACT_ATOMS: atom_id res chain seq x y z
N MET A 1 19.58 13.62 -4.97
CA MET A 1 18.55 12.85 -4.22
C MET A 1 19.07 12.44 -2.85
N ARG A 2 18.46 12.99 -1.80
CA ARG A 2 18.73 12.65 -0.39
C ARG A 2 17.45 12.10 0.23
N VAL A 3 17.54 11.03 1.02
CA VAL A 3 16.38 10.49 1.75
C VAL A 3 16.46 10.89 3.22
N VAL A 4 15.38 11.44 3.73
CA VAL A 4 15.18 11.81 5.14
C VAL A 4 13.97 11.08 5.71
N ASP A 5 13.77 11.19 7.03
CA ASP A 5 12.57 10.69 7.69
C ASP A 5 11.83 11.81 8.43
N LEU A 6 10.55 11.58 8.69
CA LEU A 6 9.66 12.55 9.32
C LEU A 6 10.03 12.82 10.79
N ALA A 7 10.78 11.93 11.46
CA ALA A 7 11.21 12.18 12.84
C ALA A 7 12.27 13.28 12.91
N GLY A 8 13.17 13.33 11.93
CA GLY A 8 14.17 14.39 11.81
C GLY A 8 13.67 15.66 11.09
N HIS A 9 12.59 15.55 10.32
CA HIS A 9 12.05 16.63 9.48
C HIS A 9 10.52 16.69 9.52
N PRO A 10 9.92 16.97 10.69
CA PRO A 10 8.46 17.01 10.84
C PRO A 10 7.79 18.12 10.02
N ASP A 11 8.56 19.17 9.68
CA ASP A 11 8.16 20.30 8.83
C ASP A 11 7.83 19.88 7.38
N LEU A 12 8.31 18.72 6.94
CA LEU A 12 8.07 18.21 5.58
C LEU A 12 6.77 17.41 5.44
N LEU A 13 5.98 17.24 6.50
CA LEU A 13 4.78 16.39 6.49
C LEU A 13 3.82 16.78 5.36
N ASP A 14 3.36 18.03 5.36
CA ASP A 14 2.33 18.50 4.42
C ASP A 14 2.84 18.43 2.98
N ALA A 15 4.05 18.93 2.75
CA ALA A 15 4.68 18.90 1.42
C ALA A 15 4.88 17.47 0.88
N ALA A 16 5.13 16.49 1.75
CA ALA A 16 5.23 15.09 1.34
C ALA A 16 3.86 14.46 1.04
N LEU A 17 2.82 14.83 1.79
CA LEU A 17 1.44 14.38 1.52
C LEU A 17 0.88 14.99 0.23
N ASP A 18 1.27 16.23 -0.10
CA ASP A 18 0.88 16.94 -1.32
C ASP A 18 1.42 16.32 -2.62
N LEU A 19 2.30 15.31 -2.54
CA LEU A 19 2.74 14.52 -3.69
C LEU A 19 1.60 13.70 -4.33
N GLY A 20 0.45 13.59 -3.64
CA GLY A 20 -0.73 12.85 -4.04
C GLY A 20 -0.74 11.42 -3.50
N ASP A 21 -1.62 10.60 -4.08
CA ASP A 21 -1.99 9.29 -3.54
C ASP A 21 -1.71 8.12 -4.49
N VAL A 22 -1.79 6.90 -3.95
CA VAL A 22 -1.73 5.65 -4.73
C VAL A 22 -3.13 5.14 -5.05
N GLY A 23 -3.42 4.87 -6.32
CA GLY A 23 -4.70 4.30 -6.75
C GLY A 23 -5.84 5.32 -6.81
N GLY A 24 -7.09 4.81 -6.81
CA GLY A 24 -8.27 5.66 -6.75
C GLY A 24 -8.44 6.26 -5.35
N GLN A 25 -8.77 7.56 -5.26
CA GLN A 25 -8.91 8.26 -3.97
C GLN A 25 -9.92 7.60 -3.01
N PHE A 26 -10.91 6.89 -3.54
CA PHE A 26 -11.92 6.17 -2.76
C PHE A 26 -11.31 5.10 -1.82
N ILE A 27 -10.11 4.59 -2.10
CA ILE A 27 -9.42 3.59 -1.26
C ILE A 27 -9.17 4.10 0.17
N TYR A 28 -8.97 5.40 0.34
CA TYR A 28 -8.68 6.01 1.64
C TYR A 28 -9.94 6.20 2.53
N GLN A 29 -11.14 5.90 2.01
CA GLN A 29 -12.39 5.93 2.79
C GLN A 29 -12.53 4.71 3.72
N GLY A 30 -11.66 3.72 3.55
CA GLY A 30 -11.60 2.51 4.39
C GLY A 30 -11.21 2.80 5.83
N ALA A 31 -11.34 1.79 6.69
CA ALA A 31 -10.97 1.91 8.10
C ALA A 31 -9.46 2.19 8.27
N SER A 32 -8.62 1.52 7.47
CA SER A 32 -7.16 1.68 7.48
C SER A 32 -6.70 3.08 7.06
N GLY A 33 -7.27 3.63 5.98
CA GLY A 33 -7.00 5.01 5.53
C GLY A 33 -7.29 6.04 6.61
N ARG A 34 -8.38 5.85 7.38
CA ARG A 34 -8.72 6.71 8.53
C ARG A 34 -7.81 6.50 9.74
N MET A 35 -7.14 5.36 9.87
CA MET A 35 -6.19 5.10 10.95
C MET A 35 -4.80 5.68 10.68
N ILE A 36 -4.41 5.82 9.41
CA ILE A 36 -3.08 6.21 8.95
C ILE A 36 -3.05 7.71 8.64
N THR A 37 -3.16 8.56 9.66
CA THR A 37 -3.06 10.02 9.48
C THR A 37 -1.62 10.50 9.63
N GLY A 38 -1.30 11.65 9.03
CA GLY A 38 0.01 12.30 9.19
C GLY A 38 0.39 12.53 10.66
N GLU A 39 -0.55 12.96 11.49
CA GLU A 39 -0.34 13.13 12.94
C GLU A 39 0.03 11.82 13.64
N ARG A 40 -0.67 10.72 13.33
CA ARG A 40 -0.38 9.41 13.93
C ARG A 40 0.96 8.86 13.46
N PHE A 41 1.30 9.07 12.19
CA PHE A 41 2.63 8.75 11.68
C PHE A 41 3.71 9.54 12.41
N LEU A 42 3.54 10.85 12.52
CA LEU A 42 4.48 11.72 13.23
C LEU A 42 4.67 11.27 14.70
N ARG A 43 3.59 10.83 15.35
CA ARG A 43 3.63 10.39 16.75
C ARG A 43 4.23 9.00 16.96
N HIS A 44 3.91 8.03 16.11
CA HIS A 44 4.21 6.62 16.38
C HIS A 44 5.24 6.00 15.42
N TRP A 45 5.31 6.47 14.18
CA TRP A 45 6.05 5.80 13.10
C TRP A 45 6.88 6.76 12.23
N ALA A 46 7.25 7.93 12.76
CA ALA A 46 7.89 8.99 11.98
C ALA A 46 9.21 8.56 11.32
N ARG A 47 9.95 7.63 11.96
CA ARG A 47 11.17 7.03 11.38
C ARG A 47 10.93 6.19 10.12
N TYR A 48 9.69 5.76 9.89
CA TYR A 48 9.27 4.90 8.79
C TYR A 48 8.44 5.65 7.73
N PHE A 49 8.27 6.95 7.90
CA PHE A 49 7.81 7.87 6.85
C PHE A 49 9.07 8.47 6.22
N LEU A 50 9.42 7.97 5.04
CA LEU A 50 10.62 8.40 4.31
C LEU A 50 10.26 9.38 3.20
N ILE A 51 11.08 10.41 3.04
CA ILE A 51 10.89 11.47 2.04
C ILE A 51 12.18 11.59 1.25
N ALA A 52 12.10 11.42 -0.07
CA ALA A 52 13.22 11.74 -0.97
C ALA A 52 13.12 13.19 -1.41
N LEU A 53 14.22 13.91 -1.27
CA LEU A 53 14.36 15.31 -1.65
C LEU A 53 15.27 15.45 -2.86
N ASP A 54 14.97 16.43 -3.70
CA ASP A 54 15.92 16.92 -4.71
C ASP A 54 17.05 17.72 -4.06
N ASP A 55 17.89 18.32 -4.89
CA ASP A 55 19.07 19.06 -4.43
C ASP A 55 18.70 20.42 -3.79
N ASP A 56 17.50 20.95 -4.09
CA ASP A 56 16.95 22.18 -3.51
C ASP A 56 16.15 21.90 -2.22
N GLY A 57 15.96 20.63 -1.84
CA GLY A 57 15.21 20.23 -0.66
C GLY A 57 13.71 20.02 -0.90
N THR A 58 13.26 19.96 -2.15
CA THR A 58 11.86 19.75 -2.51
C THR A 58 11.53 18.25 -2.49
N PRO A 59 10.39 17.82 -1.89
CA PRO A 59 9.93 16.44 -1.96
C PRO A 59 9.73 15.95 -3.40
N MET A 60 10.38 14.85 -3.74
CA MET A 60 10.27 14.13 -5.02
C MET A 60 9.45 12.85 -4.89
N ALA A 61 9.51 12.22 -3.72
CA ALA A 61 8.82 10.96 -3.43
C ALA A 61 8.64 10.79 -1.92
N ARG A 62 7.61 10.03 -1.54
CA ARG A 62 7.41 9.53 -0.17
C ARG A 62 7.25 8.02 -0.16
N ALA A 63 7.61 7.41 0.96
CA ALA A 63 7.27 6.03 1.27
C ALA A 63 6.80 5.91 2.71
N LEU A 64 5.69 5.20 2.91
CA LEU A 64 5.16 4.90 4.23
C LEU A 64 5.32 3.43 4.53
N ALA A 65 5.75 3.14 5.75
CA ALA A 65 5.80 1.80 6.28
C ALA A 65 5.43 1.81 7.77
N VAL A 66 4.94 0.67 8.24
CA VAL A 66 4.63 0.46 9.67
C VAL A 66 5.39 -0.76 10.19
N PRO A 67 6.02 -0.65 11.37
CA PRO A 67 6.68 -1.78 11.98
C PRO A 67 5.63 -2.68 12.65
N LEU A 68 5.79 -4.00 12.52
CA LEU A 68 4.87 -4.96 13.12
C LEU A 68 5.59 -6.24 13.56
N ALA A 69 4.91 -7.04 14.37
CA ALA A 69 5.38 -8.37 14.76
C ALA A 69 4.91 -9.44 13.76
N TYR A 70 5.84 -9.94 12.93
CA TYR A 70 5.63 -11.05 12.01
C TYR A 70 6.97 -11.71 11.56
N PRO A 71 7.11 -13.05 11.59
CA PRO A 71 6.19 -14.00 12.23
C PRO A 71 6.21 -13.85 13.75
N ALA A 72 5.15 -14.34 14.37
CA ALA A 72 4.92 -14.30 15.81
C ALA A 72 4.10 -15.54 16.24
N PRO A 73 4.06 -15.92 17.54
CA PRO A 73 3.34 -17.12 17.98
C PRO A 73 1.85 -17.17 17.57
N ASP A 74 1.21 -16.01 17.54
CA ASP A 74 -0.18 -15.76 17.15
C ASP A 74 -0.35 -15.35 15.68
N ARG A 75 0.75 -15.21 14.93
CA ARG A 75 0.80 -14.69 13.55
C ARG A 75 1.83 -15.46 12.74
N THR A 76 1.48 -16.67 12.32
CA THR A 76 2.36 -17.57 11.56
C THR A 76 2.31 -17.34 10.05
N GLU A 77 1.28 -16.65 9.55
CA GLU A 77 1.06 -16.36 8.13
C GLU A 77 0.74 -14.88 7.91
N LEU A 78 0.99 -14.39 6.68
CA LEU A 78 0.55 -13.06 6.27
C LEU A 78 -0.97 -13.02 6.10
N PRO A 79 -1.61 -11.91 6.51
CA PRO A 79 -3.07 -11.83 6.61
C PRO A 79 -3.73 -11.73 5.23
N ASP A 80 -4.93 -12.30 5.10
CA ASP A 80 -5.74 -12.18 3.88
C ASP A 80 -6.26 -10.76 3.64
N HIS A 81 -6.33 -9.95 4.70
CA HIS A 81 -6.70 -8.54 4.69
C HIS A 81 -5.56 -7.59 4.32
N GLY A 82 -4.43 -8.12 3.83
CA GLY A 82 -3.36 -7.31 3.25
C GLY A 82 -2.86 -6.20 4.18
N TRP A 83 -2.61 -5.02 3.61
CA TRP A 83 -2.15 -3.86 4.37
C TRP A 83 -3.15 -3.36 5.44
N ASP A 84 -4.47 -3.56 5.31
CA ASP A 84 -5.46 -3.12 6.31
C ASP A 84 -5.18 -3.80 7.65
N GLN A 85 -5.02 -5.11 7.63
CA GLN A 85 -4.70 -5.88 8.84
C GLN A 85 -3.23 -5.72 9.27
N ALA A 86 -2.31 -5.41 8.36
CA ALA A 86 -0.94 -5.05 8.75
C ALA A 86 -0.90 -3.74 9.57
N ILE A 87 -1.75 -2.77 9.23
CA ILE A 87 -1.92 -1.53 9.99
C ILE A 87 -2.58 -1.81 11.35
N GLU A 88 -3.61 -2.66 11.39
CA GLU A 88 -4.24 -3.09 12.65
C GLU A 88 -3.22 -3.75 13.59
N TRP A 89 -2.39 -4.66 13.05
CA TRP A 89 -1.30 -5.27 13.81
C TRP A 89 -0.34 -4.20 14.35
N ALA A 90 0.18 -3.32 13.50
CA ALA A 90 1.08 -2.26 13.94
C ALA A 90 0.46 -1.37 15.04
N ALA A 91 -0.85 -1.10 14.97
CA ALA A 91 -1.56 -0.37 16.01
C ALA A 91 -1.66 -1.17 17.31
N GLN A 92 -1.92 -2.48 17.25
CA GLN A 92 -1.88 -3.38 18.41
C GLN A 92 -0.49 -3.41 19.05
N GLU A 93 0.59 -3.44 18.24
CA GLU A 93 1.95 -3.35 18.76
C GLU A 93 2.18 -2.09 19.61
N VAL A 94 1.64 -0.95 19.17
CA VAL A 94 1.71 0.32 19.92
C VAL A 94 0.88 0.25 21.21
N MET A 95 -0.34 -0.29 21.16
CA MET A 95 -1.24 -0.38 22.32
C MET A 95 -0.71 -1.34 23.39
N ASP A 96 -0.14 -2.47 22.98
CA ASP A 96 0.30 -3.53 23.87
C ASP A 96 1.79 -3.40 24.25
N GLY A 97 2.51 -2.44 23.66
CA GLY A 97 3.95 -2.28 23.86
C GLY A 97 4.78 -3.46 23.31
N ARG A 98 4.26 -4.16 22.31
CA ARG A 98 4.93 -5.32 21.69
C ARG A 98 6.02 -4.86 20.73
N ALA A 99 7.24 -5.37 20.91
CA ALA A 99 8.36 -5.03 20.03
C ALA A 99 8.16 -5.64 18.61
N PRO A 100 8.24 -4.82 17.55
CA PRO A 100 8.15 -5.31 16.17
C PRO A 100 9.45 -5.99 15.72
N ASN A 101 9.35 -6.89 14.74
CA ASN A 101 10.51 -7.57 14.14
C ASN A 101 10.51 -7.50 12.60
N ALA A 102 9.47 -6.95 11.99
CA ALA A 102 9.31 -6.76 10.55
C ALA A 102 8.86 -5.34 10.24
N LEU A 103 9.16 -4.88 9.03
CA LEU A 103 8.62 -3.66 8.46
C LEU A 103 7.62 -4.03 7.34
N CYS A 104 6.42 -3.47 7.39
CA CYS A 104 5.45 -3.57 6.31
C CYS A 104 5.41 -2.27 5.53
N ALA A 105 5.84 -2.28 4.26
CA ALA A 105 5.69 -1.12 3.39
C ALA A 105 4.22 -1.03 2.94
N LEU A 106 3.65 0.17 3.05
CA LEU A 106 2.27 0.47 2.71
C LEU A 106 2.17 1.11 1.33
N GLU A 107 3.06 2.07 1.05
CA GLU A 107 3.01 2.82 -0.21
C GLU A 107 4.36 3.44 -0.57
N VAL A 108 4.51 3.73 -1.87
CA VAL A 108 5.55 4.57 -2.43
C VAL A 108 4.88 5.50 -3.44
N VAL A 109 4.90 6.81 -3.16
CA VAL A 109 4.36 7.84 -4.05
C VAL A 109 5.51 8.60 -4.66
N ILE A 110 5.46 8.79 -5.97
CA ILE A 110 6.40 9.61 -6.73
C ILE A 110 5.65 10.83 -7.27
N ALA A 111 6.27 12.01 -7.16
CA ALA A 111 5.75 13.26 -7.70
C ALA A 111 5.28 13.06 -9.16
N PRO A 112 4.11 13.58 -9.56
CA PRO A 112 3.54 13.31 -10.88
C PRO A 112 4.49 13.55 -12.05
N HIS A 113 5.26 14.65 -12.00
CA HIS A 113 6.21 15.04 -13.05
C HIS A 113 7.50 14.17 -13.09
N LEU A 114 7.71 13.31 -12.10
CA LEU A 114 8.86 12.39 -11.99
C LEU A 114 8.47 10.92 -12.14
N ARG A 115 7.21 10.62 -12.45
CA ARG A 115 6.77 9.22 -12.68
C ARG A 115 7.49 8.64 -13.90
N GLY A 116 7.82 7.35 -13.84
CA GLY A 116 8.53 6.66 -14.93
C GLY A 116 10.05 6.86 -14.97
N THR A 117 10.62 7.68 -14.07
CA THR A 117 12.08 7.94 -13.98
C THR A 117 12.86 6.85 -13.22
N GLY A 118 12.15 5.86 -12.66
CA GLY A 118 12.77 4.76 -11.90
C GLY A 118 12.97 5.01 -10.40
N LEU A 119 12.47 6.13 -9.84
CA LEU A 119 12.60 6.50 -8.43
C LEU A 119 12.03 5.50 -7.42
N SER A 120 11.09 4.64 -7.83
CA SER A 120 10.49 3.65 -6.94
C SER A 120 11.51 2.63 -6.40
N ALA A 121 12.50 2.23 -7.21
CA ALA A 121 13.51 1.27 -6.76
C ALA A 121 14.47 1.85 -5.70
N PRO A 122 15.01 3.07 -5.86
CA PRO A 122 15.71 3.77 -4.78
C PRO A 122 14.87 3.92 -3.50
N MET A 123 13.58 4.25 -3.61
CA MET A 123 12.70 4.36 -2.44
C MET A 123 12.53 3.02 -1.72
N LEU A 124 12.29 1.92 -2.43
CA LEU A 124 12.21 0.59 -1.82
C LEU A 124 13.53 0.18 -1.13
N LYS A 125 14.68 0.52 -1.74
CA LYS A 125 15.99 0.32 -1.09
C LYS A 125 16.13 1.15 0.19
N ALA A 126 15.62 2.38 0.21
CA ALA A 126 15.64 3.22 1.40
C ALA A 126 14.75 2.66 2.53
N VAL A 127 13.56 2.16 2.20
CA VAL A 127 12.68 1.46 3.16
C VAL A 127 13.38 0.24 3.74
N LYS A 128 14.02 -0.58 2.89
CA LYS A 128 14.81 -1.73 3.32
C LYS A 128 15.98 -1.34 4.23
N ALA A 129 16.72 -0.28 3.87
CA ALA A 129 17.81 0.24 4.69
C ALA A 129 17.31 0.72 6.06
N ARG A 130 16.16 1.40 6.09
CA ARG A 130 15.54 1.84 7.35
C ARG A 130 15.15 0.66 8.24
N ALA A 131 14.55 -0.38 7.67
CA ALA A 131 14.24 -1.59 8.43
C ALA A 131 15.49 -2.17 9.11
N ALA A 132 16.60 -2.33 8.36
CA ALA A 132 17.86 -2.83 8.89
C ALA A 132 18.45 -1.92 9.99
N GLU A 133 18.46 -0.60 9.76
CA GLU A 133 18.96 0.40 10.73
C GLU A 133 18.18 0.36 12.06
N THR A 134 16.88 0.08 11.99
CA THR A 134 16.01 -0.05 13.18
C THR A 134 16.00 -1.46 13.78
N GLY A 135 16.86 -2.37 13.31
CA GLY A 135 16.98 -3.74 13.84
C GLY A 135 15.87 -4.70 13.41
N LEU A 136 15.03 -4.32 12.45
CA LEU A 136 13.99 -5.17 11.89
C LEU A 136 14.61 -6.17 10.91
N ARG A 137 14.10 -7.41 10.93
CA ARG A 137 14.69 -8.56 10.24
C ARG A 137 13.94 -9.02 9.01
N LYS A 138 12.81 -8.37 8.70
CA LYS A 138 11.96 -8.67 7.55
C LYS A 138 11.41 -7.40 6.93
N LEU A 139 11.26 -7.40 5.62
CA LEU A 139 10.50 -6.40 4.87
C LEU A 139 9.41 -7.13 4.06
N ILE A 140 8.16 -6.83 4.36
CA ILE A 140 6.98 -7.37 3.68
C ILE A 140 6.22 -6.22 3.00
N VAL A 141 5.54 -6.53 1.91
CA VAL A 141 4.77 -5.55 1.15
C VAL A 141 3.51 -6.19 0.59
N SER A 142 2.35 -5.58 0.87
CA SER A 142 1.09 -5.91 0.18
C SER A 142 1.02 -5.06 -1.08
N VAL A 143 1.36 -5.67 -2.22
CA VAL A 143 1.48 -4.95 -3.49
C VAL A 143 0.17 -4.98 -4.24
N ARG A 144 -0.35 -3.78 -4.51
CA ARG A 144 -1.44 -3.52 -5.46
C ARG A 144 -0.90 -3.46 -6.89
N PRO A 145 -1.18 -4.44 -7.77
CA PRO A 145 -0.64 -4.45 -9.13
C PRO A 145 -1.25 -3.32 -9.98
N ILE A 146 -0.41 -2.43 -10.48
CA ILE A 146 -0.86 -1.19 -11.13
C ILE A 146 -1.30 -1.36 -12.59
N GLY A 147 -1.03 -2.50 -13.22
CA GLY A 147 -1.62 -2.85 -14.52
C GLY A 147 -3.03 -3.44 -14.41
N LYS A 148 -3.45 -3.86 -13.21
CA LYS A 148 -4.72 -4.57 -13.00
C LYS A 148 -5.94 -3.69 -13.25
N GLU A 149 -5.79 -2.37 -13.18
CA GLU A 149 -6.86 -1.40 -13.44
C GLU A 149 -7.41 -1.51 -14.86
N ALA A 150 -6.61 -1.99 -15.81
CA ALA A 150 -7.07 -2.25 -17.18
C ALA A 150 -7.87 -3.56 -17.31
N GLU A 151 -7.86 -4.42 -16.29
CA GLU A 151 -8.46 -5.75 -16.32
C GLU A 151 -9.20 -6.07 -15.00
N PRO A 152 -10.09 -5.21 -14.49
CA PRO A 152 -10.65 -5.34 -13.14
C PRO A 152 -11.49 -6.61 -12.94
N ALA A 153 -12.09 -7.15 -14.01
CA ALA A 153 -12.87 -8.40 -13.99
C ALA A 153 -12.01 -9.68 -13.85
N VAL A 154 -10.71 -9.62 -14.16
CA VAL A 154 -9.83 -10.80 -14.07
C VAL A 154 -9.57 -11.13 -12.59
N PRO A 155 -9.72 -12.39 -12.13
CA PRO A 155 -9.35 -12.76 -10.77
C PRO A 155 -7.85 -12.54 -10.48
N MET A 156 -7.52 -12.02 -9.31
CA MET A 156 -6.12 -11.71 -8.95
C MET A 156 -5.16 -12.90 -9.04
N PRO A 157 -5.53 -14.14 -8.63
CA PRO A 157 -4.63 -15.28 -8.79
C PRO A 157 -4.24 -15.54 -10.26
N GLU A 158 -5.19 -15.39 -11.19
CA GLU A 158 -4.91 -15.54 -12.63
C GLU A 158 -4.02 -14.39 -13.12
N TYR A 159 -4.35 -13.15 -12.76
CA TYR A 159 -3.57 -11.98 -13.16
C TYR A 159 -2.13 -12.04 -12.65
N ALA A 160 -1.95 -12.31 -11.35
CA ALA A 160 -0.65 -12.35 -10.69
C ALA A 160 0.21 -13.54 -11.12
N ALA A 161 -0.39 -14.60 -11.67
CA ALA A 161 0.32 -15.75 -12.23
C ALA A 161 0.96 -15.46 -13.61
N ARG A 162 0.53 -14.39 -14.31
CA ARG A 162 1.05 -14.06 -15.64
C ARG A 162 2.53 -13.69 -15.55
N ARG A 163 3.33 -14.27 -16.45
CA ARG A 163 4.79 -14.10 -16.53
C ARG A 163 5.20 -13.66 -17.92
N ARG A 164 6.31 -12.92 -17.98
CA ARG A 164 7.03 -12.59 -19.20
C ARG A 164 7.94 -13.76 -19.61
N PRO A 165 8.48 -13.77 -20.85
CA PRO A 165 9.45 -14.78 -21.28
C PRO A 165 10.73 -14.84 -20.43
N ASP A 166 11.07 -13.74 -19.75
CA ASP A 166 12.21 -13.66 -18.81
C ASP A 166 11.92 -14.26 -17.42
N GLY A 167 10.72 -14.84 -17.22
CA GLY A 167 10.31 -15.47 -15.96
C GLY A 167 9.82 -14.50 -14.89
N LEU A 168 9.89 -13.19 -15.11
CA LEU A 168 9.39 -12.18 -14.18
C LEU A 168 7.88 -11.92 -14.36
N SER A 169 7.25 -11.37 -13.34
CA SER A 169 5.85 -10.92 -13.35
C SER A 169 5.53 -10.04 -14.55
N ALA A 170 4.37 -10.28 -15.18
CA ALA A 170 3.88 -9.47 -16.29
C ALA A 170 3.52 -8.03 -15.84
N ASP A 171 2.92 -7.89 -14.65
CA ASP A 171 2.69 -6.58 -14.03
C ASP A 171 4.01 -5.86 -13.73
N ARG A 172 4.06 -4.57 -14.05
CA ARG A 172 5.30 -3.78 -13.96
C ARG A 172 5.72 -3.49 -12.52
N TRP A 173 4.78 -3.42 -11.57
CA TRP A 173 5.08 -3.09 -10.19
C TRP A 173 5.51 -4.33 -9.41
N LEU A 174 4.79 -5.45 -9.57
CA LEU A 174 5.24 -6.75 -9.06
C LEU A 174 6.66 -7.08 -9.55
N ARG A 175 6.93 -6.84 -10.83
CA ARG A 175 8.26 -7.04 -11.42
C ARG A 175 9.36 -6.15 -10.82
N THR A 176 9.05 -4.91 -10.42
CA THR A 176 10.03 -4.06 -9.73
C THR A 176 10.45 -4.68 -8.39
N HIS A 177 9.51 -5.27 -7.65
CA HIS A 177 9.81 -5.95 -6.40
C HIS A 177 10.65 -7.22 -6.63
N GLU A 178 10.29 -8.06 -7.60
CA GLU A 178 11.06 -9.27 -7.93
C GLU A 178 12.50 -8.95 -8.37
N ARG A 179 12.70 -7.86 -9.13
CA ARG A 179 14.05 -7.40 -9.51
C ARG A 179 14.91 -6.95 -8.32
N LEU A 180 14.27 -6.60 -7.21
CA LEU A 180 14.94 -6.30 -5.94
C LEU A 180 15.10 -7.56 -5.06
N GLY A 181 14.79 -8.74 -5.60
CA GLY A 181 14.93 -10.04 -4.94
C GLY A 181 13.70 -10.47 -4.15
N ALA A 182 12.60 -9.71 -4.18
CA ALA A 182 11.39 -10.08 -3.45
C ALA A 182 10.77 -11.36 -4.01
N ARG A 183 10.24 -12.20 -3.11
CA ARG A 183 9.48 -13.39 -3.46
C ARG A 183 7.99 -13.15 -3.23
N VAL A 184 7.16 -13.63 -4.15
CA VAL A 184 5.71 -13.69 -3.94
C VAL A 184 5.41 -14.73 -2.85
N VAL A 185 4.58 -14.35 -1.88
CA VAL A 185 4.14 -15.22 -0.79
C VAL A 185 2.76 -15.80 -1.10
N LYS A 186 1.74 -14.94 -1.23
CA LYS A 186 0.35 -15.31 -1.56
C LYS A 186 -0.44 -14.11 -2.05
N VAL A 187 -1.58 -14.35 -2.69
CA VAL A 187 -2.62 -13.33 -2.86
C VAL A 187 -3.27 -13.07 -1.50
N CYS A 188 -3.53 -11.79 -1.18
CA CYS A 188 -4.37 -11.38 -0.05
C CYS A 188 -5.70 -10.84 -0.62
N PRO A 189 -6.80 -11.60 -0.54
CA PRO A 189 -8.03 -11.30 -1.26
C PRO A 189 -8.80 -10.08 -0.73
N PHE A 190 -8.56 -9.66 0.52
CA PHE A 190 -9.32 -8.63 1.21
C PHE A 190 -8.46 -7.41 1.56
N ALA A 191 -7.45 -7.13 0.74
CA ALA A 191 -6.45 -6.11 1.03
C ALA A 191 -7.05 -4.72 1.23
N VAL A 192 -8.09 -4.36 0.47
CA VAL A 192 -8.92 -3.19 0.76
C VAL A 192 -10.37 -3.65 0.79
N THR A 193 -11.09 -3.35 1.86
CA THR A 193 -12.55 -3.57 1.91
C THR A 193 -13.26 -2.26 2.20
N LEU A 194 -14.12 -1.84 1.28
CA LEU A 194 -14.94 -0.64 1.41
C LEU A 194 -16.40 -1.01 1.33
N ALA A 195 -17.19 -0.42 2.22
CA ALA A 195 -18.63 -0.43 2.16
C ALA A 195 -19.13 1.00 2.31
N GLY A 196 -20.17 1.35 1.56
CA GLY A 196 -20.80 2.67 1.59
C GLY A 196 -22.18 2.62 0.97
N SER A 197 -22.95 3.69 1.15
CA SER A 197 -24.22 3.87 0.44
C SER A 197 -24.00 4.11 -1.04
N LEU A 198 -25.05 4.02 -1.86
CA LEU A 198 -24.94 4.37 -3.29
C LEU A 198 -24.56 5.85 -3.49
N ALA A 199 -24.98 6.72 -2.57
CA ALA A 199 -24.61 8.12 -2.56
C ALA A 199 -23.11 8.31 -2.25
N ASP A 200 -22.59 7.64 -1.22
CA ASP A 200 -21.16 7.69 -0.88
C ASP A 200 -20.29 7.28 -2.07
N TRP A 201 -20.65 6.17 -2.74
CA TRP A 201 -19.94 5.70 -3.92
C TRP A 201 -20.00 6.67 -5.09
N HIS A 202 -21.14 7.35 -5.28
CA HIS A 202 -21.25 8.39 -6.27
C HIS A 202 -20.34 9.57 -5.95
N ASP A 203 -20.26 10.00 -4.69
CA ASP A 203 -19.39 11.09 -4.26
C ASP A 203 -17.91 10.73 -4.40
N TRP A 204 -17.53 9.48 -4.09
CA TRP A 204 -16.15 9.02 -4.16
C TRP A 204 -15.62 8.81 -5.57
N THR A 205 -16.50 8.39 -6.50
CA THR A 205 -16.07 7.90 -7.82
C THR A 205 -16.67 8.66 -8.99
N GLY A 206 -17.71 9.46 -8.76
CA GLY A 206 -18.54 10.06 -9.79
C GLY A 206 -19.45 9.07 -10.54
N VAL A 207 -19.40 7.77 -10.19
CA VAL A 207 -20.13 6.72 -10.89
C VAL A 207 -21.48 6.48 -10.25
N LYS A 208 -22.53 6.40 -11.07
CA LYS A 208 -23.85 5.92 -10.62
C LYS A 208 -23.89 4.40 -10.76
N LEU A 209 -23.83 3.69 -9.64
CA LEU A 209 -23.82 2.23 -9.61
C LEU A 209 -25.20 1.65 -9.96
N GLN A 210 -25.19 0.45 -10.54
CA GLN A 210 -26.37 -0.38 -10.84
C GLN A 210 -26.35 -1.65 -9.98
N ASP A 211 -27.49 -2.32 -9.80
CA ASP A 211 -27.52 -3.60 -9.06
C ASP A 211 -26.55 -4.64 -9.64
N GLY A 212 -25.78 -5.27 -8.76
CA GLY A 212 -24.78 -6.26 -9.13
C GLY A 212 -23.39 -5.65 -9.37
N GLU A 213 -22.68 -6.18 -10.37
CA GLU A 213 -21.28 -5.87 -10.65
C GLU A 213 -21.10 -4.52 -11.36
N ASN A 214 -20.23 -3.67 -10.84
CA ASN A 214 -19.87 -2.38 -11.43
C ASN A 214 -18.34 -2.19 -11.44
N PHE A 215 -17.85 -1.36 -12.35
CA PHE A 215 -16.44 -0.97 -12.42
C PHE A 215 -16.31 0.54 -12.29
N VAL A 216 -15.37 0.98 -11.45
CA VAL A 216 -15.13 2.39 -11.16
C VAL A 216 -13.70 2.79 -11.54
N PRO A 217 -13.46 4.04 -11.98
CA PRO A 217 -12.11 4.52 -12.25
C PRO A 217 -11.16 4.31 -11.07
N GLY A 218 -9.93 3.87 -11.33
CA GLY A 218 -8.97 3.56 -10.28
C GLY A 218 -9.18 2.22 -9.57
N GLY A 219 -10.30 1.53 -9.75
CA GLY A 219 -10.57 0.21 -9.16
C GLY A 219 -9.90 -0.95 -9.91
N ILE A 220 -9.45 -1.96 -9.19
CA ILE A 220 -8.81 -3.17 -9.75
C ILE A 220 -9.64 -4.45 -9.54
N ALA A 221 -10.82 -4.29 -8.97
CA ALA A 221 -11.84 -5.30 -8.71
C ALA A 221 -13.23 -4.69 -8.98
N PRO A 222 -14.29 -5.50 -9.06
CA PRO A 222 -15.65 -4.98 -9.13
C PRO A 222 -16.15 -4.38 -7.80
N VAL A 223 -17.06 -3.41 -7.92
CA VAL A 223 -17.94 -2.94 -6.83
C VAL A 223 -19.28 -3.67 -6.98
N TYR A 224 -19.74 -4.34 -5.93
CA TYR A 224 -21.04 -5.00 -5.89
C TYR A 224 -22.06 -4.09 -5.21
N ALA A 225 -23.07 -3.65 -5.94
CA ALA A 225 -24.10 -2.75 -5.45
C ALA A 225 -25.47 -3.42 -5.29
N SER A 226 -26.25 -2.93 -4.33
CA SER A 226 -27.63 -3.31 -4.09
C SER A 226 -28.47 -2.09 -3.75
N THR A 227 -29.38 -1.73 -4.65
CA THR A 227 -30.39 -0.68 -4.50
C THR A 227 -31.43 -1.04 -3.44
N ALA A 228 -31.78 -2.32 -3.33
CA ALA A 228 -32.72 -2.83 -2.32
C ALA A 228 -32.24 -2.56 -0.88
N TYR A 229 -30.92 -2.56 -0.66
CA TYR A 229 -30.31 -2.30 0.65
C TYR A 229 -29.62 -0.93 0.74
N ASP A 230 -29.59 -0.14 -0.34
CA ASP A 230 -28.80 1.08 -0.47
C ASP A 230 -27.33 0.89 -0.03
N THR A 231 -26.68 -0.15 -0.55
CA THR A 231 -25.28 -0.46 -0.21
C THR A 231 -24.48 -0.82 -1.45
N ALA A 232 -23.19 -0.55 -1.39
CA ALA A 232 -22.22 -1.09 -2.32
C ALA A 232 -20.91 -1.44 -1.61
N THR A 233 -20.33 -2.57 -2.02
CA THR A 233 -19.14 -3.16 -1.40
C THR A 233 -18.06 -3.38 -2.45
N TYR A 234 -16.84 -2.99 -2.12
CA TYR A 234 -15.64 -3.21 -2.91
C TYR A 234 -14.65 -4.01 -2.10
N VAL A 235 -14.18 -5.11 -2.68
CA VAL A 235 -13.19 -6.00 -2.08
C VAL A 235 -12.01 -6.12 -3.03
N GLU A 236 -10.92 -5.45 -2.69
CA GLU A 236 -9.71 -5.39 -3.49
C GLU A 236 -8.70 -6.45 -3.05
N PRO A 237 -8.19 -7.27 -3.98
CA PRO A 237 -7.08 -8.17 -3.71
C PRO A 237 -5.73 -7.51 -3.99
N ASN A 238 -4.73 -7.81 -3.15
CA ASN A 238 -3.32 -7.50 -3.40
C ASN A 238 -2.48 -8.79 -3.43
N VAL A 239 -1.16 -8.64 -3.63
CA VAL A 239 -0.20 -9.75 -3.58
C VAL A 239 0.82 -9.45 -2.48
N TRP A 240 0.98 -10.37 -1.52
CA TRP A 240 2.04 -10.28 -0.54
C TRP A 240 3.39 -10.66 -1.15
N LEU A 241 4.39 -9.80 -0.95
CA LEU A 241 5.78 -10.09 -1.27
C LEU A 241 6.66 -9.91 -0.03
N GLU A 242 7.67 -10.76 0.08
CA GLU A 242 8.71 -10.66 1.10
C GLU A 242 10.05 -10.34 0.42
N HIS A 243 10.68 -9.26 0.86
CA HIS A 243 12.04 -8.91 0.43
C HIS A 243 13.07 -9.63 1.28
N PRO A 244 14.19 -10.07 0.70
CA PRO A 244 15.36 -10.46 1.48
C PRO A 244 15.86 -9.23 2.25
N MET A 245 16.34 -9.41 3.48
CA MET A 245 17.01 -8.36 4.26
C MET A 245 18.50 -8.38 4.01
#